data_AF-A0AAD6WZK4-F1
#
_entry.id   AF-A0AAD6WZK4-F1
#
_cell.length_a   1.000
_cell.length_b   1.000
_cell.length_c   1.000
_cell.angle_alpha   90.00
_cell.angle_beta   90.00
_cell.angle_gamma   90.00
#
_symmetry.space_group_name_H-M   'P 1'
#
loop_
_entity.id
_entity.type
_entity.pdbx_description
1 polymer ?
#
loop_
_entity_poly.entity_id
_entity_poly.type
_entity_poly.pdbx_seq_one_letter_code
_entity_poly.pdbx_strand_id
1 'polypeptide(L)'
;MSLLLSDLPTDIIREVTKFLELPDPISLLRTCSALYTLSIQRSFWISVLERTQSKSTISCPQLTDLSQYTLETLKDFAISWLKLQRNWNRPFPLITQPVTFTRLSEPAEIIFNVPGTDILVLNMSGNVLCWDAKLSVPIPFPAIETGRRVTTVSAPSETRGECSLAFLTTETTAPFAAHRHVARIKHQSGKAVDFTSFSSKISPPDASYFQSIFITEGAVGTAVVIDDRDTCVVTVGVVDASNNSHPDHESVVKLPRIISSKRDMVLCLTYQGHLYNLVEDGLLAQIQHISRNSLRSARCEQSGLYCSEIPSAEGSVPFCFMTPSTPFYGVSAVFIRLKWDEDADEDFVLLTFLPNTLTNAPDDGDSSPLGFDLPCVTQSIPGALVSMSLVWTDHSGFNVTVVVEASDTPRLVLVRYHPETNGTSVHTLAVPESIDLYNLNTVCVDDTAGAVHMIDKEGVFSTLRYV
;
A
#
# COMPACT_ATOMS: atom_id res chain seq x y z
N MET A 1 23.33 -47.46 0.85
CA MET A 1 24.06 -46.17 0.94
C MET A 1 23.02 -45.09 1.11
N SER A 2 22.99 -44.40 2.25
CA SER A 2 22.16 -43.21 2.43
C SER A 2 22.91 -42.03 1.82
N LEU A 3 22.30 -41.37 0.84
CA LEU A 3 22.87 -40.18 0.21
C LEU A 3 22.57 -38.99 1.14
N LEU A 4 23.61 -38.34 1.68
CA LEU A 4 23.41 -37.19 2.56
C LEU A 4 23.22 -35.93 1.72
N LEU A 5 22.45 -34.96 2.23
CA LEU A 5 22.23 -33.69 1.54
C LEU A 5 23.56 -32.93 1.29
N SER A 6 24.53 -33.07 2.19
CA SER A 6 25.88 -32.50 2.05
C SER A 6 26.72 -33.12 0.93
N ASP A 7 26.31 -34.28 0.41
CA ASP A 7 26.99 -34.97 -0.68
C ASP A 7 26.52 -34.47 -2.05
N LEU A 8 25.44 -33.67 -2.09
CA LEU A 8 24.92 -33.10 -3.32
C LEU A 8 25.79 -31.92 -3.81
N PRO A 9 25.89 -31.72 -5.14
CA PRO A 9 26.47 -30.51 -5.71
C PRO A 9 25.79 -29.24 -5.20
N THR A 10 26.57 -28.18 -5.00
CA THR A 10 26.11 -26.88 -4.45
C THR A 10 24.96 -26.26 -5.23
N ASP A 11 24.96 -26.39 -6.55
CA ASP A 11 23.90 -25.94 -7.44
C ASP A 11 22.58 -26.67 -7.19
N ILE A 12 22.61 -27.98 -6.90
CA ILE A 12 21.42 -28.75 -6.53
C ILE A 12 20.88 -28.31 -5.17
N ILE A 13 21.76 -28.12 -4.18
CA ILE A 13 21.33 -27.64 -2.84
C ILE A 13 20.69 -26.24 -2.98
N ARG A 14 21.30 -25.36 -3.79
CA ARG A 14 20.72 -24.04 -4.07
C ARG A 14 19.35 -24.15 -4.73
N GLU A 15 19.16 -25.06 -5.67
CA GLU A 15 17.86 -25.29 -6.29
C GLU A 15 16.81 -25.76 -5.27
N VAL A 16 17.19 -26.67 -4.37
CA VAL A 16 16.31 -27.10 -3.26
C VAL A 16 15.92 -25.92 -2.37
N THR A 17 16.86 -25.02 -2.07
CA THR A 17 16.57 -23.85 -1.21
C THR A 17 15.58 -22.86 -1.80
N LYS A 18 15.33 -22.87 -3.12
CA LYS A 18 14.27 -22.06 -3.75
C LYS A 18 12.86 -22.48 -3.33
N PHE A 19 12.71 -23.71 -2.83
CA PHE A 19 11.43 -24.23 -2.36
C PHE A 19 11.23 -24.01 -0.86
N LEU A 20 12.22 -23.46 -0.16
CA LEU A 20 12.20 -23.24 1.27
C LEU A 20 11.92 -21.77 1.60
N GLU A 21 11.30 -21.51 2.75
CA GLU A 21 11.10 -20.15 3.25
C GLU A 21 12.31 -19.70 4.04
N LEU A 22 12.61 -18.40 4.08
CA LEU A 22 13.85 -17.87 4.66
C LEU A 22 14.32 -18.48 6.02
N PRO A 23 13.45 -18.81 6.99
CA PRO A 23 13.86 -19.49 8.23
C PRO A 23 14.53 -20.85 8.01
N ASP A 24 14.10 -21.60 6.97
CA ASP A 24 14.52 -22.96 6.71
C ASP A 24 15.94 -23.04 6.12
N PRO A 25 16.33 -22.28 5.07
CA PRO A 25 17.71 -22.20 4.63
C PRO A 25 18.64 -21.73 5.75
N ILE A 26 18.23 -20.80 6.60
CA ILE A 26 19.06 -20.33 7.72
C ILE A 26 19.26 -21.45 8.75
N SER A 27 18.22 -22.24 9.02
CA SER A 27 18.32 -23.43 9.87
C SER A 27 19.22 -24.49 9.23
N LEU A 28 19.12 -24.70 7.92
CA LEU A 28 19.96 -25.60 7.15
C LEU A 28 21.44 -25.21 7.23
N LEU A 29 21.77 -23.92 7.10
CA LEU A 29 23.14 -23.40 7.22
C LEU A 29 23.78 -23.67 8.60
N ARG A 30 22.96 -23.87 9.64
CA ARG A 30 23.43 -24.14 11.02
C ARG A 30 23.68 -25.63 11.31
N THR A 31 23.34 -26.52 10.38
CA THR A 31 23.41 -27.97 10.62
C THR A 31 24.84 -28.54 10.57
N CYS A 32 25.66 -28.13 9.60
CA CYS A 32 27.05 -28.60 9.48
C CYS A 32 27.94 -27.57 8.73
N SER A 33 29.26 -27.74 8.86
CA SER A 33 30.24 -26.83 8.23
C SER A 33 30.17 -26.83 6.71
N ALA A 34 29.88 -27.97 6.08
CA ALA A 34 29.74 -28.08 4.63
C ALA A 34 28.58 -27.19 4.13
N LEU A 35 27.41 -27.28 4.75
CA LEU A 35 26.26 -26.44 4.40
C LEU A 35 26.47 -24.98 4.79
N TYR A 36 27.17 -24.70 5.88
CA TYR A 36 27.53 -23.33 6.26
C TYR A 36 28.34 -22.60 5.18
N THR A 37 29.12 -23.30 4.35
CA THR A 37 29.87 -22.68 3.24
C THR A 37 28.97 -21.95 2.23
N LEU A 38 27.70 -22.38 2.07
CA LEU A 38 26.71 -21.71 1.23
C LEU A 38 26.41 -20.29 1.72
N SER A 39 26.52 -20.05 3.03
CA SER A 39 26.28 -18.72 3.62
C SER A 39 27.31 -17.66 3.18
N ILE A 40 28.44 -18.09 2.61
CA ILE A 40 29.51 -17.21 2.10
C ILE A 40 29.25 -16.86 0.62
N GLN A 41 28.36 -17.59 -0.05
CA GLN A 41 28.04 -17.38 -1.46
C GLN A 41 26.95 -16.33 -1.61
N ARG A 42 27.24 -15.24 -2.35
CA ARG A 42 26.26 -14.18 -2.61
C ARG A 42 25.03 -14.67 -3.37
N SER A 43 25.23 -15.57 -4.35
CA SER A 43 24.16 -16.14 -5.17
C SER A 43 23.15 -16.96 -4.36
N PHE A 44 23.57 -17.56 -3.25
CA PHE A 44 22.67 -18.25 -2.33
C PHE A 44 21.68 -17.26 -1.70
N TRP A 45 22.17 -16.17 -1.12
CA TRP A 45 21.32 -15.16 -0.48
C TRP A 45 20.39 -14.45 -1.45
N ILE A 46 20.86 -14.12 -2.65
CA ILE A 46 20.00 -13.57 -3.72
C ILE A 46 18.83 -14.52 -3.99
N SER A 47 19.11 -15.81 -4.21
CA SER A 47 18.06 -16.79 -4.53
C SER A 47 17.04 -16.97 -3.40
N VAL A 48 17.47 -16.97 -2.14
CA VAL A 48 16.57 -17.12 -1.00
C VAL A 48 15.75 -15.85 -0.76
N LEU A 49 16.36 -14.67 -0.93
CA LEU A 49 15.68 -13.39 -0.78
C LEU A 49 14.70 -13.10 -1.92
N GLU A 50 15.04 -13.42 -3.18
CA GLU A 50 14.11 -13.34 -4.31
C GLU A 50 12.88 -14.22 -4.06
N ARG A 51 13.09 -15.43 -3.54
CA ARG A 51 11.98 -16.30 -3.14
C ARG A 51 11.14 -15.68 -2.04
N THR A 52 11.76 -15.08 -1.04
CA THR A 52 11.05 -14.42 0.07
C THR A 52 10.29 -13.19 -0.41
N GLN A 53 10.90 -12.39 -1.28
CA GLN A 53 10.33 -11.20 -1.91
C GLN A 53 9.13 -11.54 -2.80
N SER A 54 9.09 -12.74 -3.39
CA SER A 54 7.94 -13.22 -4.16
C SER A 54 6.68 -13.50 -3.31
N LYS A 55 6.83 -13.63 -1.99
CA LYS A 55 5.74 -13.95 -1.05
C LYS A 55 5.44 -12.85 -0.04
N SER A 56 6.44 -12.03 0.28
CA SER A 56 6.38 -11.05 1.36
C SER A 56 7.33 -9.90 1.09
N THR A 57 7.09 -8.76 1.73
CA THR A 57 8.07 -7.67 1.77
C THR A 57 9.34 -8.11 2.49
N ILE A 58 10.47 -7.62 2.00
CA ILE A 58 11.77 -7.67 2.68
C ILE A 58 12.25 -6.23 2.90
N SER A 59 13.28 -6.01 3.71
CA SER A 59 13.82 -4.68 4.02
C SER A 59 14.61 -4.03 2.85
N CYS A 60 14.10 -4.16 1.63
CA CYS A 60 14.59 -3.48 0.44
C CYS A 60 13.42 -3.11 -0.49
N PRO A 61 13.57 -2.08 -1.34
CA PRO A 61 12.50 -1.68 -2.25
C PRO A 61 12.09 -2.81 -3.19
N GLN A 62 10.81 -2.86 -3.56
CA GLN A 62 10.34 -3.89 -4.49
C GLN A 62 11.03 -3.73 -5.85
N LEU A 63 11.16 -4.83 -6.60
CA LEU A 63 11.76 -4.85 -7.93
C LEU A 63 13.24 -4.39 -8.00
N THR A 64 13.90 -4.22 -6.85
CA THR A 64 15.33 -3.91 -6.82
C THR A 64 16.13 -5.14 -7.21
N ASP A 65 17.12 -4.95 -8.08
CA ASP A 65 18.06 -6.01 -8.43
C ASP A 65 18.99 -6.32 -7.26
N LEU A 66 18.74 -7.46 -6.59
CA LEU A 66 19.52 -7.89 -5.43
C LEU A 66 21.00 -8.12 -5.75
N SER A 67 21.37 -8.31 -7.02
CA SER A 67 22.77 -8.48 -7.45
C SER A 67 23.61 -7.21 -7.29
N GLN A 68 22.97 -6.06 -7.07
CA GLN A 68 23.65 -4.78 -6.80
C GLN A 68 24.15 -4.66 -5.36
N TYR A 69 23.65 -5.49 -4.44
CA TYR A 69 24.03 -5.44 -3.03
C TYR A 69 25.24 -6.31 -2.69
N THR A 70 25.91 -5.94 -1.61
CA THR A 70 27.00 -6.73 -1.03
C THR A 70 26.43 -7.95 -0.30
N LEU A 71 27.27 -8.96 -0.07
CA LEU A 71 26.88 -10.14 0.72
C LEU A 71 26.40 -9.76 2.13
N GLU A 72 27.02 -8.76 2.75
CA GLU A 72 26.68 -8.28 4.09
C GLU A 72 25.29 -7.66 4.10
N THR A 73 24.99 -6.76 3.16
CA THR A 73 23.67 -6.13 3.06
C THR A 73 22.56 -7.16 2.79
N LEU A 74 22.82 -8.18 1.97
CA LEU A 74 21.84 -9.26 1.74
C LEU A 74 21.59 -10.06 3.03
N LYS A 75 22.63 -10.35 3.82
CA LYS A 75 22.47 -10.99 5.14
C LYS A 75 21.67 -10.11 6.09
N ASP A 76 21.90 -8.80 6.07
CA ASP A 76 21.18 -7.84 6.91
C ASP A 76 19.69 -7.80 6.54
N PHE A 77 19.34 -7.85 5.25
CA PHE A 77 17.94 -7.97 4.82
C PHE A 77 17.29 -9.23 5.37
N ALA A 78 17.97 -10.38 5.26
CA ALA A 78 17.46 -11.64 5.77
C ALA A 78 17.26 -11.62 7.29
N ILE A 79 18.24 -11.09 8.04
CA ILE A 79 18.19 -10.98 9.49
C ILE A 79 17.07 -10.02 9.92
N SER A 80 16.93 -8.88 9.26
CA SER A 80 15.91 -7.88 9.56
C SER A 80 14.51 -8.44 9.33
N TRP A 81 14.31 -9.16 8.22
CA TRP A 81 13.06 -9.87 7.95
C TRP A 81 12.75 -10.92 9.05
N LEU A 82 13.73 -11.72 9.46
CA LEU A 82 13.51 -12.70 10.53
C LEU A 82 13.15 -12.05 11.87
N LYS A 83 13.80 -10.93 12.21
CA LYS A 83 13.48 -10.16 13.42
C LYS A 83 12.05 -9.63 13.36
N LEU A 84 11.66 -9.09 12.22
CA LEU A 84 10.30 -8.61 11.96
C LEU A 84 9.28 -9.71 12.13
N GLN A 85 9.43 -10.85 11.45
CA GLN A 85 8.50 -11.97 11.58
C GLN A 85 8.44 -12.50 13.01
N ARG A 86 9.59 -12.59 13.70
CA ARG A 86 9.63 -12.99 15.11
C ARG A 86 8.89 -12.00 16.01
N ASN A 87 8.92 -10.70 15.72
CA ASN A 87 8.22 -9.70 16.52
C ASN A 87 6.71 -9.72 16.25
N TRP A 88 6.29 -9.91 14.99
CA TRP A 88 4.88 -10.10 14.62
C TRP A 88 4.27 -11.37 15.19
N ASN A 89 5.05 -12.45 15.32
CA ASN A 89 4.59 -13.69 15.94
C ASN A 89 4.43 -13.59 17.46
N ARG A 90 4.73 -12.44 18.08
CA ARG A 90 4.43 -12.19 19.49
C ARG A 90 2.97 -11.75 19.63
N PRO A 91 2.32 -12.07 20.76
CA PRO A 91 1.01 -11.50 21.08
C PRO A 91 1.04 -9.96 21.04
N PHE A 92 2.15 -9.37 21.52
CA PHE A 92 2.38 -7.93 21.56
C PHE A 92 3.73 -7.60 20.90
N PRO A 93 3.75 -7.04 19.69
CA PRO A 93 4.97 -6.55 19.05
C PRO A 93 5.66 -5.52 19.96
N LEU A 94 6.96 -5.71 20.19
CA LEU A 94 7.74 -4.80 21.04
C LEU A 94 8.43 -3.75 20.20
N ILE A 95 8.45 -2.52 20.72
CA ILE A 95 9.33 -1.45 20.24
C ILE A 95 10.77 -1.86 20.61
N THR A 96 11.64 -1.91 19.61
CA THR A 96 13.02 -2.40 19.74
C THR A 96 14.03 -1.28 19.92
N GLN A 97 13.67 -0.04 19.57
CA GLN A 97 14.56 1.12 19.59
C GLN A 97 13.89 2.31 20.29
N PRO A 98 14.67 3.24 20.87
CA PRO A 98 14.13 4.49 21.39
C PRO A 98 13.33 5.24 20.32
N VAL A 99 12.23 5.85 20.74
CA VAL A 99 11.42 6.69 19.86
C VAL A 99 12.21 7.93 19.47
N THR A 100 12.27 8.22 18.19
CA THR A 100 12.85 9.47 17.69
C THR A 100 11.75 10.50 17.51
N PHE A 101 12.07 11.75 17.85
CA PHE A 101 11.19 12.90 17.69
C PHE A 101 11.91 13.97 16.87
N THR A 102 11.21 14.59 15.93
CA THR A 102 11.70 15.74 15.19
C THR A 102 10.57 16.73 14.99
N ARG A 103 10.82 18.00 15.32
CA ARG A 103 9.87 19.06 15.06
C ARG A 103 10.01 19.53 13.62
N LEU A 104 8.94 19.39 12.84
CA LEU A 104 8.84 19.95 11.51
C LEU A 104 8.62 21.47 11.60
N SER A 105 9.02 22.19 10.55
CA SER A 105 8.82 23.65 10.49
C SER A 105 7.34 24.03 10.48
N GLU A 106 6.49 23.15 9.98
CA GLU A 106 5.05 23.36 9.77
C GLU A 106 4.29 22.02 9.97
N PRO A 107 2.98 22.04 10.24
CA PRO A 107 2.15 20.85 10.25
C PRO A 107 2.23 20.08 8.92
N ALA A 108 2.26 18.75 8.99
CA ALA A 108 2.47 17.91 7.84
C ALA A 108 1.59 16.66 7.85
N GLU A 109 1.33 16.11 6.67
CA GLU A 109 0.67 14.82 6.46
C GLU A 109 1.63 13.90 5.69
N ILE A 110 1.70 12.61 6.07
CA ILE A 110 2.44 11.61 5.30
C ILE A 110 1.53 11.20 4.16
N ILE A 111 1.98 11.45 2.93
CA ILE A 111 1.26 11.06 1.72
C ILE A 111 1.67 9.64 1.32
N PHE A 112 2.96 9.33 1.48
CA PHE A 112 3.57 8.12 0.97
C PHE A 112 4.90 7.83 1.69
N ASN A 113 5.26 6.56 1.87
CA ASN A 113 6.63 6.14 2.15
C ASN A 113 7.15 5.31 0.97
N VAL A 114 8.43 5.43 0.62
CA VAL A 114 9.02 4.57 -0.42
C VAL A 114 9.46 3.26 0.25
N PRO A 115 8.90 2.09 -0.14
CA PRO A 115 9.14 0.84 0.56
C PRO A 115 10.61 0.48 0.58
N GLY A 116 11.08 -0.06 1.70
CA GLY A 116 12.46 -0.51 1.88
C GLY A 116 13.48 0.64 1.95
N THR A 117 13.02 1.87 2.17
CA THR A 117 13.88 3.05 2.29
C THR A 117 13.44 3.93 3.45
N ASP A 118 14.27 4.91 3.83
CA ASP A 118 13.89 5.93 4.80
C ASP A 118 13.27 7.18 4.10
N ILE A 119 12.77 7.07 2.86
CA ILE A 119 12.22 8.20 2.09
C ILE A 119 10.71 8.31 2.33
N LEU A 120 10.26 9.46 2.82
CA LEU A 120 8.85 9.82 2.95
C LEU A 120 8.49 10.94 1.98
N VAL A 121 7.23 10.99 1.60
CA VAL A 121 6.63 12.11 0.86
C VAL A 121 5.64 12.79 1.79
N LEU A 122 5.87 14.07 2.06
CA LEU A 122 5.08 14.84 3.01
C LEU A 122 4.30 15.95 2.29
N ASN A 123 3.06 16.18 2.70
CA ASN A 123 2.29 17.39 2.38
C ASN A 123 2.48 18.40 3.52
N MET A 124 3.15 19.52 3.26
CA MET A 124 3.45 20.59 4.22
C MET A 124 2.93 21.92 3.68
N SER A 125 1.85 22.44 4.28
CA SER A 125 1.25 23.75 3.92
C SER A 125 1.02 23.96 2.42
N GLY A 126 0.59 22.93 1.70
CA GLY A 126 0.36 23.00 0.26
C GLY A 126 1.63 22.83 -0.59
N ASN A 127 2.71 22.34 -0.01
CA ASN A 127 3.90 21.88 -0.73
C ASN A 127 4.07 20.39 -0.51
N VAL A 128 4.33 19.64 -1.57
CA VAL A 128 4.69 18.22 -1.46
C VAL A 128 6.20 18.06 -1.63
N LEU A 129 6.86 17.45 -0.65
CA LEU A 129 8.32 17.31 -0.61
C LEU A 129 8.77 15.91 -0.22
N CYS A 130 10.01 15.57 -0.58
CA CYS A 130 10.69 14.37 -0.14
C CYS A 130 11.42 14.62 1.19
N TRP A 131 11.30 13.68 2.11
CA TRP A 131 11.87 13.74 3.46
C TRP A 131 12.67 12.48 3.77
N ASP A 132 13.84 12.64 4.39
CA ASP A 132 14.64 11.52 4.89
C ASP A 132 14.27 11.27 6.35
N ALA A 133 13.52 10.20 6.62
CA ALA A 133 13.06 9.83 7.96
C ALA A 133 14.21 9.49 8.91
N LYS A 134 15.33 8.97 8.40
CA LYS A 134 16.48 8.58 9.20
C LYS A 134 17.30 9.79 9.64
N LEU A 135 17.55 10.71 8.72
CA LEU A 135 18.25 11.96 9.02
C LEU A 135 17.31 13.02 9.60
N SER A 136 16.00 12.82 9.47
CA SER A 136 14.95 13.74 9.90
C SER A 136 15.13 15.14 9.30
N VAL A 137 15.40 15.20 7.99
CA VAL A 137 15.59 16.43 7.23
C VAL A 137 14.91 16.34 5.86
N PRO A 138 14.51 17.48 5.25
CA PRO A 138 14.05 17.47 3.87
C PRO A 138 15.19 17.10 2.93
N ILE A 139 14.88 16.30 1.91
CA ILE A 139 15.83 15.98 0.84
C ILE A 139 15.84 17.19 -0.11
N PRO A 140 17.02 17.68 -0.55
CA PRO A 140 17.15 18.99 -1.23
C PRO A 140 16.71 18.96 -2.69
N PHE A 141 15.46 18.56 -2.94
CA PHE A 141 14.77 18.67 -4.22
C PHE A 141 13.77 19.82 -4.20
N PRO A 142 13.41 20.40 -5.36
CA PRO A 142 12.32 21.35 -5.45
C PRO A 142 11.02 20.73 -4.92
N ALA A 143 10.31 21.46 -4.05
CA ALA A 143 8.98 21.04 -3.61
C ALA A 143 7.97 21.19 -4.75
N ILE A 144 6.94 20.34 -4.75
CA ILE A 144 5.80 20.45 -5.66
C ILE A 144 4.84 21.46 -5.04
N GLU A 145 4.78 22.65 -5.61
CA GLU A 145 3.84 23.68 -5.20
C GLU A 145 2.42 23.28 -5.60
N THR A 146 1.63 22.86 -4.63
CA THR A 146 0.22 22.53 -4.86
C THR A 146 -0.71 23.66 -4.45
N GLY A 147 -0.26 24.51 -3.50
CA GLY A 147 -1.04 25.58 -2.88
C GLY A 147 -2.30 25.09 -2.17
N ARG A 148 -2.44 23.77 -1.96
CA ARG A 148 -3.71 23.10 -1.65
C ARG A 148 -3.47 21.87 -0.78
N ARG A 149 -4.52 21.40 -0.11
CA ARG A 149 -4.46 20.14 0.64
C ARG A 149 -4.56 18.96 -0.32
N VAL A 150 -3.77 17.93 -0.07
CA VAL A 150 -3.89 16.63 -0.74
C VAL A 150 -5.14 15.91 -0.21
N THR A 151 -6.06 15.52 -1.09
CA THR A 151 -7.34 14.90 -0.72
C THR A 151 -7.36 13.39 -0.94
N THR A 152 -6.65 12.91 -1.95
CA THR A 152 -6.51 11.48 -2.22
C THR A 152 -5.16 11.21 -2.86
N VAL A 153 -4.66 10.01 -2.63
CA VAL A 153 -3.38 9.49 -3.12
C VAL A 153 -3.66 8.17 -3.82
N SER A 154 -3.00 7.91 -4.94
CA SER A 154 -3.05 6.63 -5.62
C SER A 154 -2.21 5.59 -4.89
N ALA A 155 -2.50 4.32 -5.12
CA ALA A 155 -1.49 3.29 -4.98
C ALA A 155 -0.23 3.69 -5.80
N PRO A 156 1.00 3.60 -5.27
CA PRO A 156 2.20 3.90 -6.05
C PRO A 156 2.38 2.89 -7.17
N SER A 157 2.92 3.33 -8.32
CA SER A 157 3.47 2.50 -9.38
C SER A 157 4.98 2.39 -9.20
N GLU A 158 5.45 1.18 -8.91
CA GLU A 158 6.87 0.89 -8.71
C GLU A 158 7.49 0.29 -9.96
N THR A 159 8.64 0.83 -10.36
CA THR A 159 9.52 0.26 -11.36
C THR A 159 10.94 0.19 -10.79
N ARG A 160 11.86 -0.46 -11.50
CA ARG A 160 13.22 -0.67 -10.99
C ARG A 160 13.93 0.66 -10.69
N GLY A 161 14.05 0.99 -9.40
CA GLY A 161 14.72 2.20 -8.91
C GLY A 161 13.89 3.48 -9.03
N GLU A 162 12.60 3.38 -9.32
CA GLU A 162 11.70 4.53 -9.41
C GLU A 162 10.32 4.18 -8.85
N CYS A 163 9.81 5.06 -7.99
CA CYS A 163 8.46 4.98 -7.46
C CYS A 163 7.67 6.21 -7.94
N SER A 164 6.51 5.98 -8.53
CA SER A 164 5.60 7.02 -8.97
C SER A 164 4.31 7.00 -8.16
N LEU A 165 3.85 8.13 -7.67
CA LEU A 165 2.51 8.26 -7.07
C LEU A 165 1.74 9.38 -7.76
N ALA A 166 0.42 9.25 -7.79
CA ALA A 166 -0.46 10.31 -8.22
C ALA A 166 -1.31 10.76 -7.04
N PHE A 167 -1.63 12.05 -6.97
CA PHE A 167 -2.48 12.57 -5.92
C PHE A 167 -3.33 13.73 -6.41
N LEU A 168 -4.44 13.97 -5.72
CA LEU A 168 -5.35 15.07 -6.01
C LEU A 168 -5.26 16.13 -4.95
N THR A 169 -5.46 17.36 -5.38
CA THR A 169 -5.50 18.52 -4.50
C THR A 169 -6.72 19.36 -4.84
N THR A 170 -7.44 19.84 -3.82
CA THR A 170 -8.65 20.64 -3.98
C THR A 170 -8.47 22.03 -3.40
N GLU A 171 -9.09 23.03 -4.01
CA GLU A 171 -9.20 24.35 -3.38
C GLU A 171 -10.14 24.25 -2.17
N THR A 172 -9.77 24.88 -1.06
CA THR A 172 -10.62 24.95 0.14
C THR A 172 -11.97 25.60 -0.14
N THR A 173 -12.07 26.46 -1.15
CA THR A 173 -13.28 27.21 -1.52
C THR A 173 -14.10 26.55 -2.63
N ALA A 174 -13.55 25.59 -3.37
CA ALA A 174 -14.21 24.95 -4.50
C ALA A 174 -13.91 23.45 -4.49
N PRO A 175 -14.77 22.62 -3.87
CA PRO A 175 -14.49 21.19 -3.64
C PRO A 175 -14.30 20.39 -4.94
N PHE A 176 -14.74 20.92 -6.08
CA PHE A 176 -14.67 20.24 -7.38
C PHE A 176 -13.53 20.74 -8.28
N ALA A 177 -12.79 21.78 -7.90
CA ALA A 177 -11.61 22.22 -8.64
C ALA A 177 -10.39 21.39 -8.23
N ALA A 178 -10.29 20.17 -8.78
CA ALA A 178 -9.20 19.24 -8.50
C ALA A 178 -8.01 19.45 -9.45
N HIS A 179 -6.81 19.53 -8.90
CA HIS A 179 -5.58 19.37 -9.66
C HIS A 179 -5.03 17.98 -9.45
N ARG A 180 -4.69 17.32 -10.55
CA ARG A 180 -3.96 16.07 -10.59
C ARG A 180 -2.48 16.36 -10.56
N HIS A 181 -1.78 15.71 -9.65
CA HIS A 181 -0.33 15.73 -9.59
C HIS A 181 0.18 14.30 -9.75
N VAL A 182 1.33 14.17 -10.40
CA VAL A 182 2.09 12.93 -10.42
C VAL A 182 3.49 13.28 -9.94
N ALA A 183 3.94 12.58 -8.91
CA ALA A 183 5.28 12.70 -8.37
C ALA A 183 6.05 11.41 -8.65
N ARG A 184 7.30 11.55 -9.08
CA ARG A 184 8.21 10.43 -9.35
C ARG A 184 9.48 10.59 -8.53
N ILE A 185 9.83 9.55 -7.82
CA ILE A 185 10.97 9.49 -6.93
C ILE A 185 11.91 8.42 -7.48
N LYS A 186 13.06 8.82 -8.00
CA LYS A 186 14.11 7.86 -8.32
C LYS A 186 14.94 7.63 -7.07
N HIS A 187 15.25 6.38 -6.80
CA HIS A 187 16.06 6.00 -5.65
C HIS A 187 17.13 4.98 -6.04
N GLN A 188 18.30 5.11 -5.41
CA GLN A 188 19.42 4.20 -5.56
C GLN A 188 19.97 3.85 -4.18
N SER A 189 20.09 2.56 -3.89
CA SER A 189 20.63 2.07 -2.60
C SER A 189 19.92 2.67 -1.38
N GLY A 190 18.59 2.80 -1.46
CA GLY A 190 17.75 3.34 -0.38
C GLY A 190 17.80 4.87 -0.22
N LYS A 191 18.43 5.60 -1.14
CA LYS A 191 18.48 7.06 -1.13
C LYS A 191 17.78 7.64 -2.35
N ALA A 192 17.02 8.71 -2.16
CA ALA A 192 16.44 9.44 -3.27
C ALA A 192 17.54 10.16 -4.06
N VAL A 193 17.52 10.04 -5.39
CA VAL A 193 18.47 10.68 -6.30
C VAL A 193 17.81 11.70 -7.23
N ASP A 194 16.49 11.62 -7.39
CA ASP A 194 15.70 12.53 -8.21
C ASP A 194 14.27 12.61 -7.65
N PHE A 195 13.65 13.79 -7.78
CA PHE A 195 12.25 14.00 -7.46
C PHE A 195 11.65 14.96 -8.47
N THR A 196 10.80 14.43 -9.34
CA THR A 196 10.16 15.18 -10.42
C THR A 196 8.65 15.10 -10.28
N SER A 197 7.96 16.10 -10.84
CA SER A 197 6.52 16.09 -10.86
C SER A 197 5.96 16.76 -12.10
N PHE A 198 4.72 16.45 -12.40
CA PHE A 198 3.90 17.22 -13.32
C PHE A 198 2.49 17.37 -12.74
N SER A 199 1.81 18.44 -13.13
CA SER A 199 0.44 18.70 -12.72
C SER A 199 -0.45 18.97 -13.92
N SER A 200 -1.72 18.60 -13.81
CA SER A 200 -2.75 18.85 -14.80
C SER A 200 -4.05 19.21 -14.10
N LYS A 201 -4.80 20.15 -14.69
CA LYS A 201 -6.11 20.53 -14.18
C LYS A 201 -7.14 19.48 -14.59
N ILE A 202 -7.98 19.04 -13.66
CA ILE A 202 -9.12 18.18 -13.97
C ILE A 202 -10.37 19.05 -13.96
N SER A 203 -11.27 18.82 -14.92
CA SER A 203 -12.62 19.39 -14.91
C SER A 203 -13.60 18.25 -14.65
N PRO A 204 -13.84 17.87 -13.38
CA PRO A 204 -14.77 16.80 -13.08
C PRO A 204 -16.18 17.22 -13.51
N PRO A 205 -17.04 16.25 -13.89
CA PRO A 205 -18.44 16.52 -14.17
C PRO A 205 -19.14 17.19 -12.98
N ASP A 206 -20.12 18.05 -13.27
CA ASP A 206 -21.04 18.57 -12.25
C ASP A 206 -21.72 17.40 -11.51
N ALA A 207 -21.94 17.56 -10.20
CA ALA A 207 -22.51 16.53 -9.30
C ALA A 207 -21.63 15.28 -9.05
N SER A 208 -20.32 15.43 -9.16
CA SER A 208 -19.35 14.44 -8.67
C SER A 208 -19.22 14.50 -7.15
N TYR A 209 -19.31 13.37 -6.45
CA TYR A 209 -19.21 13.34 -4.98
C TYR A 209 -18.08 12.46 -4.45
N PHE A 210 -17.56 11.55 -5.27
CA PHE A 210 -16.42 10.70 -4.93
C PHE A 210 -15.38 10.74 -6.05
N GLN A 211 -14.09 10.84 -5.68
CA GLN A 211 -12.98 10.82 -6.62
C GLN A 211 -11.85 9.91 -6.15
N SER A 212 -11.54 8.88 -6.93
CA SER A 212 -10.34 8.06 -6.79
C SER A 212 -9.31 8.47 -7.84
N ILE A 213 -8.03 8.32 -7.53
CA ILE A 213 -6.93 8.50 -8.49
C ILE A 213 -6.10 7.23 -8.57
N PHE A 214 -5.63 6.89 -9.77
CA PHE A 214 -4.76 5.75 -10.00
C PHE A 214 -3.58 6.14 -10.89
N ILE A 215 -2.50 5.36 -10.79
CA ILE A 215 -1.32 5.48 -11.65
C ILE A 215 -0.83 4.09 -12.06
N THR A 216 -0.25 4.02 -13.24
CA THR A 216 0.48 2.89 -13.81
C THR A 216 1.74 3.42 -14.49
N GLU A 217 2.59 2.52 -14.99
CA GLU A 217 3.76 2.89 -15.79
C GLU A 217 3.43 3.76 -17.02
N GLY A 218 2.24 3.61 -17.62
CA GLY A 218 1.87 4.30 -18.86
C GLY A 218 0.63 5.20 -18.80
N ALA A 219 -0.04 5.28 -17.66
CA ALA A 219 -1.31 6.01 -17.54
C ALA A 219 -1.53 6.52 -16.12
N VAL A 220 -2.19 7.68 -16.03
CA VAL A 220 -2.72 8.26 -14.80
C VAL A 220 -4.17 8.61 -15.06
N GLY A 221 -5.05 8.26 -14.13
CA GLY A 221 -6.47 8.55 -14.32
C GLY A 221 -7.18 8.83 -13.02
N THR A 222 -8.39 9.35 -13.15
CA THR A 222 -9.29 9.58 -12.03
C THR A 222 -10.61 8.91 -12.31
N ALA A 223 -11.14 8.21 -11.32
CA ALA A 223 -12.50 7.71 -11.35
C ALA A 223 -13.39 8.59 -10.49
N VAL A 224 -14.54 8.95 -11.04
CA VAL A 224 -15.51 9.83 -10.43
C VAL A 224 -16.87 9.19 -10.50
N VAL A 225 -17.65 9.29 -9.43
CA VAL A 225 -19.04 8.81 -9.41
C VAL A 225 -19.98 9.97 -9.61
N ILE A 226 -20.98 9.78 -10.48
CA ILE A 226 -21.99 10.80 -10.77
C ILE A 226 -23.36 10.30 -10.28
N ASP A 227 -23.96 11.05 -9.36
CA ASP A 227 -25.20 10.69 -8.64
C ASP A 227 -26.42 10.47 -9.55
N ASP A 228 -26.51 11.16 -10.69
CA ASP A 228 -27.75 11.24 -11.48
C ASP A 228 -27.98 10.03 -12.41
N ARG A 229 -27.04 9.09 -12.51
CA ARG A 229 -26.97 8.16 -13.66
C ARG A 229 -26.56 6.72 -13.38
N ASP A 230 -26.41 6.29 -12.13
CA ASP A 230 -25.87 4.95 -11.81
C ASP A 230 -24.62 4.64 -12.67
N THR A 231 -23.74 5.63 -12.83
CA THR A 231 -22.61 5.56 -13.76
C THR A 231 -21.35 6.02 -13.05
N CYS A 232 -20.32 5.17 -13.08
CA CYS A 232 -18.96 5.59 -12.75
C CYS A 232 -18.29 6.12 -14.01
N VAL A 233 -17.73 7.32 -13.93
CA VAL A 233 -16.97 7.94 -15.01
C VAL A 233 -15.49 7.88 -14.69
N VAL A 234 -14.75 7.12 -15.49
CA VAL A 234 -13.30 7.00 -15.38
C VAL A 234 -12.67 7.85 -16.46
N THR A 235 -11.90 8.85 -16.06
CA THR A 235 -11.08 9.67 -16.94
C THR A 235 -9.66 9.11 -16.94
N VAL A 236 -9.15 8.73 -18.11
CA VAL A 236 -7.81 8.16 -18.25
C VAL A 236 -6.97 9.09 -19.10
N GLY A 237 -5.87 9.59 -18.54
CA GLY A 237 -4.83 10.30 -19.26
C GLY A 237 -3.63 9.37 -19.49
N VAL A 238 -3.18 9.27 -20.74
CA VAL A 238 -1.92 8.57 -21.04
C VAL A 238 -0.75 9.42 -20.54
N VAL A 239 0.17 8.79 -19.81
CA VAL A 239 1.39 9.44 -19.34
C VAL A 239 2.50 9.02 -20.28
N ASP A 240 2.98 9.94 -21.11
CA ASP A 240 4.18 9.68 -21.90
C ASP A 240 5.41 9.64 -20.99
N ALA A 241 6.39 8.80 -21.34
CA ALA A 241 7.69 8.70 -20.69
C ALA A 241 8.42 10.06 -20.66
N SER A 242 8.06 10.97 -21.58
CA SER A 242 8.57 12.34 -21.68
C SER A 242 8.03 13.33 -20.62
N ASN A 243 7.27 12.87 -19.63
CA ASN A 243 6.68 13.66 -18.52
C ASN A 243 5.57 14.63 -18.92
N ASN A 244 5.09 14.59 -20.16
CA ASN A 244 3.98 15.44 -20.57
C ASN A 244 2.73 14.59 -20.74
N SER A 245 1.79 14.73 -19.79
CA SER A 245 0.40 14.37 -20.06
C SER A 245 -0.12 15.38 -21.08
N HIS A 246 -0.41 14.94 -22.31
CA HIS A 246 -1.11 15.81 -23.25
C HIS A 246 -2.58 15.87 -22.83
N PRO A 247 -3.13 17.03 -22.41
CA PRO A 247 -4.52 17.14 -22.00
C PRO A 247 -5.49 16.77 -23.14
N ASP A 248 -5.04 16.83 -24.39
CA ASP A 248 -5.81 16.45 -25.58
C ASP A 248 -6.01 14.94 -25.76
N HIS A 249 -5.43 14.11 -24.89
CA HIS A 249 -5.51 12.65 -24.94
C HIS A 249 -6.19 12.03 -23.71
N GLU A 250 -7.06 12.78 -23.03
CA GLU A 250 -7.92 12.20 -22.00
C GLU A 250 -9.09 11.44 -22.64
N SER A 251 -9.20 10.16 -22.33
CA SER A 251 -10.37 9.36 -22.67
C SER A 251 -11.31 9.25 -21.49
N VAL A 252 -12.61 9.40 -21.77
CA VAL A 252 -13.67 9.26 -20.78
C VAL A 252 -14.37 7.93 -20.99
N VAL A 253 -14.35 7.10 -19.96
CA VAL A 253 -15.00 5.80 -19.90
C VAL A 253 -16.19 5.90 -18.98
N LYS A 254 -17.34 5.41 -19.42
CA LYS A 254 -18.54 5.32 -18.59
C LYS A 254 -18.80 3.86 -18.28
N LEU A 255 -18.74 3.52 -17.00
CA LEU A 255 -18.97 2.16 -16.52
C LEU A 255 -20.37 2.08 -15.91
N PRO A 256 -21.23 1.16 -16.39
CA PRO A 256 -22.55 0.96 -15.82
C PRO A 256 -22.43 0.37 -14.42
N ARG A 257 -23.15 0.97 -13.48
CA ARG A 257 -23.20 0.52 -12.09
C ARG A 257 -24.42 -0.34 -11.88
N ILE A 258 -24.26 -1.46 -11.18
CA ILE A 258 -25.39 -2.32 -10.77
C ILE A 258 -25.88 -1.92 -9.38
N ILE A 259 -24.95 -1.51 -8.53
CA ILE A 259 -25.19 -1.07 -7.16
C ILE A 259 -25.72 0.37 -7.19
N SER A 260 -26.94 0.65 -6.72
CA SER A 260 -27.58 1.98 -6.84
C SER A 260 -27.65 2.75 -5.52
N SER A 261 -26.77 2.46 -4.57
CA SER A 261 -26.86 3.08 -3.25
C SER A 261 -26.27 4.49 -3.25
N LYS A 262 -26.75 5.34 -2.34
CA LYS A 262 -26.16 6.68 -2.12
C LYS A 262 -24.92 6.64 -1.23
N ARG A 263 -24.60 5.50 -0.61
CA ARG A 263 -23.50 5.31 0.37
C ARG A 263 -22.30 4.61 -0.24
N ASP A 264 -22.11 4.94 -1.49
CA ASP A 264 -21.48 4.05 -2.44
C ASP A 264 -20.02 4.45 -2.61
N MET A 265 -19.12 3.54 -2.28
CA MET A 265 -17.69 3.78 -2.44
C MET A 265 -17.23 3.36 -3.81
N VAL A 266 -16.21 4.06 -4.33
CA VAL A 266 -15.56 3.67 -5.58
C VAL A 266 -14.05 3.70 -5.42
N LEU A 267 -13.40 2.55 -5.55
CA LEU A 267 -11.95 2.43 -5.47
C LEU A 267 -11.40 2.05 -6.84
N CYS A 268 -10.39 2.76 -7.32
CA CYS A 268 -9.67 2.37 -8.53
C CYS A 268 -8.27 1.88 -8.18
N LEU A 269 -8.02 0.59 -8.36
CA LEU A 269 -6.68 0.00 -8.21
C LEU A 269 -6.15 -0.49 -9.55
N THR A 270 -4.84 -0.52 -9.69
CA THR A 270 -4.17 -0.98 -10.91
C THR A 270 -3.34 -2.22 -10.64
N TYR A 271 -3.32 -3.15 -11.58
CA TYR A 271 -2.47 -4.33 -11.52
C TYR A 271 -2.05 -4.80 -12.91
N GLN A 272 -0.75 -5.02 -13.12
CA GLN A 272 -0.16 -5.39 -14.42
C GLN A 272 -0.62 -4.47 -15.58
N GLY A 273 -0.88 -3.21 -15.26
CA GLY A 273 -1.40 -2.21 -16.20
C GLY A 273 -2.90 -2.30 -16.48
N HIS A 274 -3.63 -3.25 -15.89
CA HIS A 274 -5.09 -3.29 -15.89
C HIS A 274 -5.65 -2.38 -14.78
N LEU A 275 -6.87 -1.89 -14.96
CA LEU A 275 -7.59 -1.10 -13.97
C LEU A 275 -8.79 -1.90 -13.45
N TYR A 276 -8.96 -1.88 -12.12
CA TYR A 276 -10.08 -2.49 -11.43
C TYR A 276 -10.81 -1.41 -10.67
N ASN A 277 -12.08 -1.25 -10.97
CA ASN A 277 -12.97 -0.34 -10.27
C ASN A 277 -13.85 -1.14 -9.32
N LEU A 278 -13.61 -0.97 -8.02
CA LEU A 278 -14.30 -1.59 -6.92
C LEU A 278 -15.43 -0.68 -6.47
N VAL A 279 -16.64 -1.17 -6.43
CA VAL A 279 -17.83 -0.45 -5.99
C VAL A 279 -18.48 -1.21 -4.85
N GLU A 280 -18.81 -0.56 -3.75
CA GLU A 280 -19.36 -1.23 -2.56
C GLU A 280 -20.46 -0.38 -1.90
N ASP A 281 -21.56 -1.02 -1.46
CA ASP A 281 -22.74 -0.37 -0.82
C ASP A 281 -23.06 -0.83 0.61
N GLY A 282 -22.13 -1.52 1.27
CA GLY A 282 -22.34 -2.18 2.55
C GLY A 282 -22.82 -3.64 2.45
N LEU A 283 -23.41 -4.05 1.33
CA LEU A 283 -23.96 -5.41 1.12
C LEU A 283 -23.22 -6.17 0.02
N LEU A 284 -22.92 -5.49 -1.08
CA LEU A 284 -22.34 -6.05 -2.29
C LEU A 284 -21.05 -5.31 -2.64
N ALA A 285 -20.05 -6.04 -3.13
CA ALA A 285 -18.97 -5.49 -3.92
C ALA A 285 -19.19 -5.83 -5.39
N GLN A 286 -19.09 -4.83 -6.24
CA GLN A 286 -18.98 -4.96 -7.68
C GLN A 286 -17.55 -4.62 -8.08
N ILE A 287 -16.93 -5.45 -8.90
CA ILE A 287 -15.59 -5.25 -9.43
C ILE A 287 -15.71 -5.17 -10.95
N GLN A 288 -15.37 -4.01 -11.50
CA GLN A 288 -15.31 -3.78 -12.94
C GLN A 288 -13.85 -3.85 -13.37
N HIS A 289 -13.56 -4.61 -14.42
CA HIS A 289 -12.21 -4.70 -14.99
C HIS A 289 -12.15 -3.89 -16.30
N ILE A 290 -11.05 -3.16 -16.48
CA ILE A 290 -10.68 -2.49 -17.72
C ILE A 290 -9.28 -2.98 -18.10
N SER A 291 -9.19 -3.61 -19.27
CA SER A 291 -7.94 -4.21 -19.74
C SER A 291 -6.83 -3.18 -20.00
N ARG A 292 -5.57 -3.60 -19.83
CA ARG A 292 -4.43 -2.72 -20.12
C ARG A 292 -4.41 -2.21 -21.57
N ASN A 293 -4.84 -3.04 -22.52
CA ASN A 293 -4.92 -2.66 -23.94
C ASN A 293 -6.02 -1.61 -24.16
N SER A 294 -7.14 -1.76 -23.45
CA SER A 294 -8.24 -0.79 -23.43
C SER A 294 -7.81 0.57 -22.86
N LEU A 295 -7.02 0.56 -21.80
CA LEU A 295 -6.44 1.78 -21.21
C LEU A 295 -5.45 2.46 -22.18
N ARG A 296 -4.52 1.69 -22.76
CA ARG A 296 -3.49 2.21 -23.68
C ARG A 296 -4.04 2.76 -24.98
N SER A 297 -5.04 2.08 -25.55
CA SER A 297 -5.69 2.53 -26.78
C SER A 297 -6.62 3.71 -26.57
N ALA A 298 -6.88 4.08 -25.30
CA ALA A 298 -7.88 5.07 -24.92
C ALA A 298 -9.29 4.72 -25.44
N ARG A 299 -9.50 3.46 -25.85
CA ARG A 299 -10.77 2.87 -26.27
C ARG A 299 -11.15 1.84 -25.23
N CYS A 300 -11.79 2.31 -24.15
CA CYS A 300 -12.22 1.40 -23.10
C CYS A 300 -13.55 0.76 -23.48
N GLU A 301 -13.46 -0.41 -24.10
CA GLU A 301 -14.55 -1.38 -24.11
C GLU A 301 -14.52 -2.10 -22.76
N GLN A 302 -15.68 -2.23 -22.10
CA GLN A 302 -15.76 -2.83 -20.77
C GLN A 302 -15.35 -4.30 -20.86
N SER A 303 -14.24 -4.66 -20.21
CA SER A 303 -13.74 -6.04 -20.15
C SER A 303 -14.23 -6.69 -18.86
N GLY A 304 -15.46 -7.18 -18.85
CA GLY A 304 -15.96 -8.04 -17.78
C GLY A 304 -16.49 -7.33 -16.52
N LEU A 305 -17.41 -8.02 -15.85
CA LEU A 305 -18.02 -7.59 -14.61
C LEU A 305 -18.05 -8.75 -13.62
N TYR A 306 -17.52 -8.52 -12.42
CA TYR A 306 -17.58 -9.44 -11.31
C TYR A 306 -18.42 -8.82 -10.20
N CYS A 307 -19.30 -9.60 -9.58
CA CYS A 307 -20.11 -9.18 -8.44
C CYS A 307 -19.93 -10.21 -7.32
N SER A 308 -19.83 -9.72 -6.09
CA SER A 308 -19.65 -10.53 -4.89
C SER A 308 -20.50 -9.98 -3.76
N GLU A 309 -21.04 -10.88 -2.94
CA GLU A 309 -21.58 -10.49 -1.63
C GLU A 309 -20.43 -10.20 -0.69
N ILE A 310 -20.52 -9.11 0.08
CA ILE A 310 -19.61 -8.85 1.20
C ILE A 310 -20.39 -9.08 2.49
N PRO A 311 -19.81 -9.71 3.52
CA PRO A 311 -20.46 -9.82 4.83
C PRO A 311 -20.97 -8.45 5.28
N SER A 312 -22.28 -8.27 5.35
CA SER A 312 -22.92 -6.98 5.63
C SER A 312 -22.84 -6.60 7.11
N ALA A 313 -22.69 -5.30 7.36
CA ALA A 313 -23.04 -4.69 8.62
C ALA A 313 -24.03 -3.55 8.36
N GLU A 314 -25.33 -3.81 8.60
CA GLU A 314 -26.38 -2.79 8.49
C GLU A 314 -26.01 -1.54 9.30
N GLY A 315 -26.26 -0.36 8.72
CA GLY A 315 -26.05 0.94 9.38
C GLY A 315 -24.64 1.53 9.24
N SER A 316 -23.67 0.82 8.67
CA SER A 316 -22.29 1.32 8.58
C SER A 316 -22.07 2.36 7.47
N VAL A 317 -21.06 3.23 7.67
CA VAL A 317 -20.52 4.14 6.64
C VAL A 317 -19.21 3.52 6.13
N PRO A 318 -19.16 3.07 4.88
CA PRO A 318 -17.96 2.47 4.33
C PRO A 318 -16.97 3.55 3.84
N PHE A 319 -15.68 3.29 4.03
CA PHE A 319 -14.56 3.98 3.37
C PHE A 319 -13.47 2.96 3.00
N CYS A 320 -12.70 3.18 1.94
CA CYS A 320 -11.79 2.17 1.38
C CYS A 320 -10.38 2.72 1.19
N PHE A 321 -9.38 1.87 1.46
CA PHE A 321 -7.97 2.16 1.20
C PHE A 321 -7.44 1.24 0.10
N MET A 322 -6.62 1.83 -0.77
CA MET A 322 -5.83 1.10 -1.76
C MET A 322 -4.54 0.59 -1.12
N THR A 323 -4.22 -0.67 -1.39
CA THR A 323 -2.84 -1.16 -1.24
C THR A 323 -2.02 -0.73 -2.46
N PRO A 324 -0.68 -0.74 -2.41
CA PRO A 324 0.15 -0.43 -3.57
C PRO A 324 -0.15 -1.25 -4.83
N SER A 325 0.16 -0.69 -6.01
CA SER A 325 -0.28 -1.17 -7.33
C SER A 325 0.39 -2.47 -7.80
N THR A 326 1.16 -3.10 -6.92
CA THR A 326 1.88 -4.34 -7.16
C THR A 326 1.44 -5.42 -6.15
N PRO A 327 0.21 -5.94 -6.21
CA PRO A 327 -0.18 -7.15 -5.50
C PRO A 327 0.50 -8.38 -6.12
N PHE A 328 1.84 -8.42 -6.14
CA PHE A 328 2.57 -9.69 -6.30
C PHE A 328 2.22 -10.66 -5.16
N TYR A 329 1.79 -10.10 -4.03
CA TYR A 329 1.33 -10.75 -2.82
C TYR A 329 0.39 -9.77 -2.09
N GLY A 330 -0.36 -10.22 -1.08
CA GLY A 330 -1.24 -9.33 -0.32
C GLY A 330 -2.72 -9.41 -0.65
N VAL A 331 -3.38 -8.28 -0.46
CA VAL A 331 -4.79 -8.03 -0.74
C VAL A 331 -4.88 -6.92 -1.79
N SER A 332 -5.94 -6.87 -2.60
CA SER A 332 -6.20 -5.77 -3.54
C SER A 332 -6.56 -4.48 -2.84
N ALA A 333 -7.37 -4.63 -1.79
CA ALA A 333 -8.07 -3.54 -1.16
C ALA A 333 -8.43 -3.93 0.26
N VAL A 334 -8.57 -2.91 1.10
CA VAL A 334 -9.15 -3.04 2.42
C VAL A 334 -10.35 -2.12 2.50
N PHE A 335 -11.51 -2.69 2.76
CA PHE A 335 -12.71 -1.93 3.09
C PHE A 335 -12.77 -1.72 4.58
N ILE A 336 -13.08 -0.50 5.00
CA ILE A 336 -13.23 -0.14 6.39
C ILE A 336 -14.63 0.36 6.61
N ARG A 337 -15.31 -0.22 7.60
CA ARG A 337 -16.66 0.19 7.96
C ARG A 337 -16.68 0.61 9.41
N LEU A 338 -17.24 1.79 9.65
CA LEU A 338 -17.56 2.25 10.99
C LEU A 338 -18.97 1.80 11.28
N LYS A 339 -19.15 0.96 12.29
CA LYS A 339 -20.48 0.61 12.76
C LYS A 339 -20.71 1.29 14.11
N TRP A 340 -21.73 2.14 14.12
CA TRP A 340 -22.40 2.64 15.31
C TRP A 340 -23.65 1.80 15.47
N ASP A 341 -23.65 0.91 16.45
CA ASP A 341 -24.82 0.11 16.78
C ASP A 341 -25.51 0.80 17.97
N GLU A 342 -26.67 1.40 17.75
CA GLU A 342 -27.41 2.09 18.83
C GLU A 342 -27.78 1.12 19.96
N ASP A 343 -27.81 -0.19 19.69
CA ASP A 343 -28.12 -1.26 20.64
C ASP A 343 -26.89 -1.98 21.20
N ALA A 344 -25.67 -1.74 20.67
CA ALA A 344 -24.46 -2.35 21.21
C ALA A 344 -23.78 -1.44 22.24
N ASP A 345 -23.19 -2.06 23.27
CA ASP A 345 -22.50 -1.35 24.33
C ASP A 345 -21.18 -0.68 23.87
N GLU A 346 -20.64 -1.04 22.69
CA GLU A 346 -19.36 -0.52 22.18
C GLU A 346 -19.33 -0.36 20.65
N ASP A 347 -18.76 0.76 20.19
CA ASP A 347 -18.42 1.01 18.79
C ASP A 347 -17.35 0.02 18.29
N PHE A 348 -17.33 -0.25 16.99
CA PHE A 348 -16.27 -1.04 16.37
C PHE A 348 -15.93 -0.65 14.94
N VAL A 349 -14.68 -0.93 14.56
CA VAL A 349 -14.16 -0.79 13.20
C VAL A 349 -14.08 -2.18 12.56
N LEU A 350 -14.75 -2.36 11.41
CA LEU A 350 -14.63 -3.57 10.60
C LEU A 350 -13.62 -3.34 9.47
N LEU A 351 -12.60 -4.20 9.40
CA LEU A 351 -11.66 -4.27 8.28
C LEU A 351 -11.97 -5.49 7.44
N THR A 352 -12.32 -5.30 6.17
CA THR A 352 -12.55 -6.39 5.22
C THR A 352 -11.42 -6.39 4.19
N PHE A 353 -10.64 -7.46 4.22
CA PHE A 353 -9.53 -7.72 3.31
C PHE A 353 -10.08 -8.40 2.06
N LEU A 354 -9.77 -7.83 0.89
CA LEU A 354 -10.08 -8.43 -0.41
C LEU A 354 -8.82 -9.14 -0.94
N PRO A 355 -8.64 -10.44 -0.68
CA PRO A 355 -7.44 -11.15 -1.12
C PRO A 355 -7.36 -11.21 -2.63
N ASN A 356 -6.13 -11.12 -3.13
CA ASN A 356 -5.86 -11.32 -4.55
C ASN A 356 -5.38 -12.72 -4.81
N THR A 357 -6.00 -13.37 -5.79
CA THR A 357 -5.43 -14.56 -6.41
C THR A 357 -5.07 -14.25 -7.83
N LEU A 358 -3.84 -14.60 -8.21
CA LEU A 358 -3.49 -14.58 -9.62
C LEU A 358 -4.30 -15.67 -10.30
N THR A 359 -5.02 -15.29 -11.35
CA THR A 359 -5.64 -16.31 -12.18
C THR A 359 -4.55 -17.14 -12.85
N ASN A 360 -4.80 -18.43 -13.05
CA ASN A 360 -3.93 -19.27 -13.89
C ASN A 360 -4.03 -18.90 -15.38
N ALA A 361 -4.82 -17.88 -15.74
CA ALA A 361 -4.95 -17.43 -17.12
C ALA A 361 -3.69 -16.62 -17.51
N PRO A 362 -3.17 -16.82 -18.73
CA PRO A 362 -2.08 -15.99 -19.23
C PRO A 362 -2.58 -14.55 -19.40
N ASP A 363 -1.80 -13.57 -18.92
CA ASP A 363 -2.07 -12.15 -19.14
C ASP A 363 -1.73 -11.77 -20.60
N ASP A 364 -2.68 -12.02 -21.50
CA ASP A 364 -2.64 -11.61 -22.90
C ASP A 364 -2.94 -10.11 -23.12
N GLY A 365 -3.30 -9.40 -22.04
CA GLY A 365 -3.60 -7.98 -22.02
C GLY A 365 -5.07 -7.62 -22.20
N ASP A 366 -5.94 -8.59 -22.47
CA ASP A 366 -7.39 -8.39 -22.58
C ASP A 366 -8.16 -9.09 -21.46
N SER A 367 -7.64 -10.20 -20.96
CA SER A 367 -8.19 -10.93 -19.81
C SER A 367 -7.89 -10.26 -18.47
N SER A 368 -8.68 -10.58 -17.43
CA SER A 368 -8.41 -10.17 -16.05
C SER A 368 -7.33 -11.07 -15.44
N PRO A 369 -6.13 -10.55 -15.13
CA PRO A 369 -5.11 -11.34 -14.42
C PRO A 369 -5.45 -11.59 -12.95
N LEU A 370 -6.37 -10.84 -12.34
CA LEU A 370 -6.80 -11.04 -10.96
C LEU A 370 -8.09 -11.86 -10.86
N GLY A 371 -8.07 -12.81 -9.93
CA GLY A 371 -9.22 -13.43 -9.30
C GLY A 371 -9.44 -12.83 -7.92
N PHE A 372 -10.70 -12.88 -7.48
CA PHE A 372 -11.13 -12.40 -6.17
C PHE A 372 -11.74 -13.58 -5.44
N ASP A 373 -10.92 -14.27 -4.66
CA ASP A 373 -11.35 -15.45 -3.92
C ASP A 373 -12.34 -15.07 -2.82
N LEU A 374 -13.37 -15.89 -2.66
CA LEU A 374 -14.43 -15.70 -1.69
C LEU A 374 -14.48 -16.87 -0.70
N PRO A 375 -14.86 -16.60 0.57
CA PRO A 375 -15.28 -15.31 1.12
C PRO A 375 -14.11 -14.35 1.46
N CYS A 376 -14.38 -13.05 1.44
CA CYS A 376 -13.47 -12.03 1.97
C CYS A 376 -13.22 -12.24 3.48
N VAL A 377 -12.04 -11.83 3.97
CA VAL A 377 -11.69 -11.97 5.39
C VAL A 377 -12.02 -10.68 6.12
N THR A 378 -12.82 -10.77 7.17
CA THR A 378 -13.24 -9.60 7.96
C THR A 378 -12.70 -9.68 9.38
N GLN A 379 -12.14 -8.59 9.87
CA GLN A 379 -11.68 -8.42 11.24
C GLN A 379 -12.44 -7.28 11.91
N SER A 380 -13.04 -7.56 13.07
CA SER A 380 -13.63 -6.53 13.92
C SER A 380 -12.63 -6.05 14.98
N ILE A 381 -12.56 -4.74 15.18
CA ILE A 381 -11.70 -4.08 16.17
C ILE A 381 -12.61 -3.26 17.10
N PRO A 382 -12.65 -3.56 18.40
CA PRO A 382 -13.41 -2.77 19.37
C PRO A 382 -12.88 -1.33 19.46
N GLY A 383 -13.80 -0.38 19.56
CA GLY A 383 -13.54 1.05 19.67
C GLY A 383 -13.96 1.86 18.45
N ALA A 384 -14.14 3.16 18.68
CA ALA A 384 -14.41 4.13 17.62
C ALA A 384 -13.10 4.56 16.94
N LEU A 385 -13.15 4.86 15.65
CA LEU A 385 -11.98 5.42 14.96
C LEU A 385 -11.73 6.86 15.43
N VAL A 386 -10.52 7.18 15.88
CA VAL A 386 -10.16 8.53 16.35
C VAL A 386 -10.21 9.55 15.20
N SER A 387 -9.68 9.17 14.03
CA SER A 387 -9.76 9.96 12.80
C SER A 387 -9.52 9.07 11.58
N MET A 388 -10.17 9.42 10.48
CA MET A 388 -10.04 8.75 9.18
C MET A 388 -8.62 8.85 8.61
N SER A 389 -7.89 9.93 8.91
CA SER A 389 -6.49 10.12 8.52
C SER A 389 -5.51 9.23 9.30
N LEU A 390 -6.01 8.50 10.30
CA LEU A 390 -5.23 7.59 11.15
C LEU A 390 -5.43 6.13 10.76
N VAL A 391 -5.84 5.89 9.53
CA VAL A 391 -5.84 4.56 8.92
C VAL A 391 -4.82 4.53 7.78
N TRP A 392 -3.97 3.50 7.80
CA TRP A 392 -2.93 3.30 6.80
C TRP A 392 -2.81 1.84 6.43
N THR A 393 -2.67 1.55 5.14
CA THR A 393 -2.30 0.24 4.61
C THR A 393 -0.82 0.24 4.25
N ASP A 394 -0.10 -0.77 4.71
CA ASP A 394 1.32 -0.93 4.40
C ASP A 394 1.56 -1.28 2.92
N HIS A 395 2.83 -1.46 2.55
CA HIS A 395 3.14 -1.71 1.16
C HIS A 395 2.79 -3.10 0.68
N SER A 396 2.91 -4.08 1.56
CA SER A 396 2.56 -5.45 1.22
C SER A 396 1.06 -5.67 1.05
N GLY A 397 0.24 -4.74 1.53
CA GLY A 397 -1.20 -4.93 1.68
C GLY A 397 -1.56 -5.94 2.76
N PHE A 398 -0.60 -6.49 3.50
CA PHE A 398 -0.88 -7.41 4.59
C PHE A 398 -1.25 -6.68 5.87
N ASN A 399 -0.79 -5.45 6.07
CA ASN A 399 -0.92 -4.78 7.35
C ASN A 399 -1.75 -3.50 7.23
N VAL A 400 -2.70 -3.34 8.14
CA VAL A 400 -3.50 -2.14 8.32
C VAL A 400 -3.19 -1.59 9.71
N THR A 401 -2.86 -0.31 9.77
CA THR A 401 -2.70 0.40 11.03
C THR A 401 -3.90 1.31 11.22
N VAL A 402 -4.54 1.23 12.39
CA VAL A 402 -5.65 2.11 12.78
C VAL A 402 -5.42 2.66 14.18
N VAL A 403 -5.92 3.87 14.44
CA VAL A 403 -6.00 4.44 15.79
C VAL A 403 -7.44 4.42 16.25
N VAL A 404 -7.74 3.59 17.25
CA VAL A 404 -9.09 3.41 17.81
C VAL A 404 -9.15 3.85 19.26
N GLU A 405 -10.26 4.42 19.67
CA GLU A 405 -10.59 4.77 21.03
C GLU A 405 -11.54 3.72 21.61
N ALA A 406 -11.07 3.01 22.62
CA ALA A 406 -11.87 2.04 23.36
C ALA A 406 -11.76 2.33 24.86
N SER A 407 -12.91 2.56 25.51
CA SER A 407 -12.99 2.93 26.93
C SER A 407 -12.16 4.20 27.26
N ASP A 408 -12.37 5.29 26.50
CA ASP A 408 -11.70 6.58 26.68
C ASP A 408 -10.16 6.54 26.59
N THR A 409 -9.59 5.50 25.96
CA THR A 409 -8.15 5.38 25.78
C THR A 409 -7.83 5.05 24.31
N PRO A 410 -7.11 5.93 23.59
CA PRO A 410 -6.73 5.69 22.21
C PRO A 410 -5.62 4.65 22.14
N ARG A 411 -5.66 3.78 21.13
CA ARG A 411 -4.71 2.69 20.93
C ARG A 411 -4.33 2.60 19.46
N LEU A 412 -3.04 2.40 19.22
CA LEU A 412 -2.51 2.08 17.90
C LEU A 412 -2.62 0.58 17.67
N VAL A 413 -3.50 0.19 16.75
CA VAL A 413 -3.79 -1.21 16.43
C VAL A 413 -3.23 -1.55 15.05
N LEU A 414 -2.48 -2.64 15.00
CA LEU A 414 -1.93 -3.24 13.80
C LEU A 414 -2.73 -4.52 13.50
N VAL A 415 -3.38 -4.56 12.35
CA VAL A 415 -4.09 -5.75 11.87
C VAL A 415 -3.32 -6.35 10.70
N ARG A 416 -3.01 -7.63 10.77
CA ARG A 416 -2.28 -8.36 9.74
C ARG A 416 -3.17 -9.43 9.11
N TYR A 417 -3.22 -9.47 7.80
CA TYR A 417 -3.79 -10.56 7.00
C TYR A 417 -2.74 -11.66 6.77
N HIS A 418 -3.17 -12.92 6.92
CA HIS A 418 -2.36 -14.12 6.74
C HIS A 418 -2.89 -14.91 5.54
N PRO A 419 -2.29 -14.76 4.35
CA PRO A 419 -2.79 -15.39 3.13
C PRO A 419 -2.80 -16.92 3.20
N GLU A 420 -1.89 -17.52 3.97
CA GLU A 420 -1.77 -18.99 4.06
C GLU A 420 -2.93 -19.64 4.82
N THR A 421 -3.50 -18.92 5.79
CA THR A 421 -4.60 -19.42 6.62
C THR A 421 -5.93 -18.75 6.28
N ASN A 422 -5.92 -17.78 5.35
CA ASN A 422 -7.03 -16.88 5.07
C ASN A 422 -7.59 -16.26 6.37
N GLY A 423 -6.69 -15.85 7.26
CA GLY A 423 -7.01 -15.37 8.60
C GLY A 423 -6.40 -13.99 8.89
N THR A 424 -6.69 -13.46 10.07
CA THR A 424 -6.18 -12.17 10.54
C THR A 424 -5.59 -12.29 11.94
N SER A 425 -4.61 -11.43 12.26
CA SER A 425 -4.16 -11.20 13.63
C SER A 425 -4.27 -9.72 13.96
N VAL A 426 -4.54 -9.42 15.24
CA VAL A 426 -4.70 -8.06 15.74
C VAL A 426 -3.71 -7.86 16.87
N HIS A 427 -2.96 -6.76 16.78
CA HIS A 427 -1.92 -6.44 17.74
C HIS A 427 -2.06 -4.98 18.17
N THR A 428 -1.93 -4.71 19.47
CA THR A 428 -1.83 -3.33 19.97
C THR A 428 -0.36 -2.99 20.17
N LEU A 429 0.10 -1.91 19.54
CA LEU A 429 1.46 -1.43 19.73
C LEU A 429 1.51 -0.52 20.97
N ALA A 430 2.48 -0.76 21.86
CA ALA A 430 2.67 0.02 23.08
C ALA A 430 3.27 1.40 22.78
N VAL A 431 2.44 2.37 22.42
CA VAL A 431 2.87 3.75 22.14
C VAL A 431 3.27 4.45 23.45
N PRO A 432 4.45 5.09 23.52
CA PRO A 432 4.85 5.85 24.71
C PRO A 432 3.91 7.03 25.00
N GLU A 433 3.68 7.32 26.28
CA GLU A 433 2.83 8.43 26.75
C GLU A 433 3.22 9.81 26.22
N SER A 434 4.47 9.98 25.75
CA SER A 434 4.94 11.20 25.10
C SER A 434 4.31 11.47 23.73
N ILE A 435 3.61 10.50 23.14
CA ILE A 435 2.88 10.65 21.89
C ILE A 435 1.39 10.66 22.21
N ASP A 436 0.76 11.81 22.05
CA ASP A 436 -0.69 11.95 22.19
C ASP A 436 -1.41 11.47 20.93
N LEU A 437 -2.05 10.30 21.02
CA LEU A 437 -2.77 9.69 19.91
C LEU A 437 -4.01 10.50 19.47
N TYR A 438 -4.61 11.32 20.34
CA TYR A 438 -5.72 12.22 19.96
C TYR A 438 -5.24 13.42 19.12
N ASN A 439 -3.98 13.79 19.31
CA ASN A 439 -3.36 14.90 18.59
C ASN A 439 -2.72 14.46 17.27
N LEU A 440 -2.80 13.18 16.89
CA LEU A 440 -2.25 12.72 15.62
C LEU A 440 -2.99 13.34 14.43
N ASN A 441 -2.21 13.70 13.41
CA ASN A 441 -2.69 14.13 12.11
C ASN A 441 -2.66 12.98 11.10
N THR A 442 -1.58 12.19 11.11
CA THR A 442 -1.33 11.09 10.16
C THR A 442 -0.55 9.95 10.82
N VAL A 443 -0.75 8.73 10.34
CA VAL A 443 0.06 7.55 10.68
C VAL A 443 0.46 6.82 9.40
N CYS A 444 1.63 6.21 9.38
CA CYS A 444 2.13 5.41 8.27
C CYS A 444 2.89 4.21 8.83
N VAL A 445 2.58 3.00 8.35
CA VAL A 445 3.35 1.79 8.69
C VAL A 445 4.27 1.42 7.53
N ASP A 446 5.53 1.22 7.87
CA ASP A 446 6.53 0.64 6.98
C ASP A 446 6.81 -0.80 7.45
N ASP A 447 6.16 -1.74 6.80
CA ASP A 447 6.32 -3.17 7.05
C ASP A 447 7.67 -3.71 6.57
N THR A 448 8.33 -3.03 5.62
CA THR A 448 9.67 -3.42 5.15
C THR A 448 10.74 -3.10 6.21
N ALA A 449 10.60 -1.96 6.88
CA ALA A 449 11.53 -1.46 7.89
C ALA A 449 11.13 -1.85 9.31
N GLY A 450 9.90 -2.34 9.51
CA GLY A 450 9.34 -2.58 10.84
C GLY A 450 9.22 -1.29 11.63
N ALA A 451 8.64 -0.25 11.02
CA ALA A 451 8.49 1.06 11.62
C ALA A 451 7.06 1.59 11.51
N VAL A 452 6.67 2.44 12.46
CA VAL A 452 5.47 3.28 12.36
C VAL A 452 5.92 4.73 12.46
N HIS A 453 5.56 5.51 11.46
CA HIS A 453 5.78 6.94 11.37
C HIS A 453 4.49 7.68 11.73
N MET A 454 4.59 8.73 12.55
CA MET A 454 3.46 9.52 13.00
C MET A 454 3.81 11.00 12.92
N ILE A 455 2.82 11.83 12.56
CA ILE A 455 2.93 13.29 12.67
C ILE A 455 1.70 13.79 13.41
N ASP A 456 1.92 14.57 14.46
CA ASP A 456 0.84 15.24 15.19
C ASP A 456 0.38 16.54 14.51
N LYS A 457 -0.73 17.12 14.98
CA LYS A 457 -1.30 18.36 14.45
C LYS A 457 -0.39 19.57 14.66
N GLU A 458 0.62 19.45 15.52
CA GLU A 458 1.61 20.49 15.73
C GLU A 458 2.87 20.33 14.85
N GLY A 459 2.99 19.22 14.12
CA GLY A 459 4.15 18.92 13.27
C GLY A 459 5.29 18.22 14.00
N VAL A 460 5.04 17.49 15.09
CA VAL A 460 6.03 16.59 15.69
C VAL A 460 6.02 15.26 14.92
N PHE A 461 7.09 15.00 14.17
CA PHE A 461 7.35 13.72 13.54
C PHE A 461 7.95 12.74 14.54
N SER A 462 7.31 11.59 14.71
CA SER A 462 7.75 10.52 15.60
C SER A 462 7.93 9.21 14.84
N THR A 463 8.97 8.43 15.15
CA THR A 463 9.17 7.08 14.58
C THR A 463 9.29 6.03 15.67
N LEU A 464 8.41 5.02 15.61
CA LEU A 464 8.46 3.82 16.43
C LEU A 464 9.06 2.68 15.61
N ARG A 465 10.22 2.14 16.01
CA ARG A 465 10.81 0.96 15.36
C ARG A 465 10.55 -0.28 16.21
N TYR A 466 10.07 -1.33 15.56
CA TYR A 466 9.74 -2.62 16.17
C TYR A 466 10.54 -3.78 15.55
N VAL A 467 11.72 -3.48 14.97
CA VAL A 467 12.72 -4.43 14.44
C VAL A 467 14.16 -4.09 14.82
#